data_AF-A0A1G7T5T6-F1
#
_entry.id   AF-A0A1G7T5T6-F1
#
_cell.length_a   1.000
_cell.length_b   1.000
_cell.length_c   1.000
_cell.angle_alpha   90.00
_cell.angle_beta   90.00
_cell.angle_gamma   90.00
#
_symmetry.space_group_name_H-M   'P 1'
#
loop_
_entity.id
_entity.type
_entity.pdbx_description
1 polymer ?
#
loop_
_entity_poly.entity_id
_entity_poly.type
_entity_poly.pdbx_seq_one_letter_code
_entity_poly.pdbx_strand_id
1 'polypeptide(L)'
;MDELSTERTPLAIAAEINRIKQETGKTMLTNALEIGKRLKEAKDLLPHGEWGKWLVESVSYSQRTANKLMQLYKEYGDKLFAAGAGEGRSNSPVLANLTYYQALLLLGIPEDEREEFILEHDVKNMTSGELDRALKEQKQTTPEKEPAQVTPLPNNPGEIKIEYQTVKKTAKPISRPKTVASQAFSTKYEEKCTACRQTIADAFQELLEALCQLARLDPAVQEKCSEDARELAGNMVERLKEWPPVPRTNMTTVETYATHERW
;
A
#
# COMPACT_ATOMS: atom_id res chain seq x y z
N MET A 1 -33.96 37.28 13.89
CA MET A 1 -32.57 37.21 13.39
C MET A 1 -32.67 36.62 12.01
N ASP A 2 -32.34 37.42 11.00
CA ASP A 2 -32.36 36.98 9.61
C ASP A 2 -31.36 35.83 9.43
N GLU A 3 -31.89 34.63 9.19
CA GLU A 3 -31.16 33.59 8.50
C GLU A 3 -30.92 34.11 7.09
N LEU A 4 -29.75 34.73 6.88
CA LEU A 4 -29.23 35.08 5.57
C LEU A 4 -29.24 33.80 4.72
N SER A 5 -30.29 33.67 3.91
CA SER A 5 -30.42 32.65 2.90
C SER A 5 -29.30 32.86 1.90
N THR A 6 -28.17 32.22 2.19
CA THR A 6 -27.01 32.20 1.30
C THR A 6 -27.49 31.47 0.06
N GLU A 7 -27.70 32.21 -1.04
CA GLU A 7 -28.08 31.62 -2.32
C GLU A 7 -27.18 30.41 -2.59
N ARG A 8 -27.80 29.24 -2.79
CA ARG A 8 -27.08 28.00 -3.06
C ARG A 8 -26.50 28.03 -4.46
N THR A 9 -25.39 28.73 -4.62
CA THR A 9 -24.62 28.80 -5.85
C THR A 9 -23.72 27.56 -5.98
N PRO A 10 -23.48 27.03 -7.19
CA PRO A 10 -22.55 25.93 -7.40
C PRO A 10 -21.15 26.17 -6.79
N LEU A 11 -20.69 27.43 -6.77
CA LEU A 11 -19.43 27.83 -6.15
C LEU A 11 -19.43 27.62 -4.62
N ALA A 12 -20.52 28.00 -3.94
CA ALA A 12 -20.67 27.77 -2.50
C ALA A 12 -20.70 26.27 -2.18
N ILE A 13 -21.42 25.47 -2.98
CA ILE A 13 -21.47 24.01 -2.83
C ILE A 13 -20.08 23.39 -3.05
N ALA A 14 -19.33 23.83 -4.05
CA ALA A 14 -17.97 23.35 -4.30
C ALA A 14 -17.03 23.65 -3.11
N ALA A 15 -17.14 24.84 -2.52
CA ALA A 15 -16.38 25.20 -1.33
C ALA A 15 -16.73 24.32 -0.11
N GLU A 16 -18.02 24.04 0.11
CA GLU A 16 -18.51 23.10 1.14
C GLU A 16 -17.93 21.69 0.93
N ILE A 17 -18.02 21.15 -0.29
CA ILE A 17 -17.49 19.83 -0.64
C ILE A 17 -15.98 19.76 -0.39
N ASN A 18 -15.23 20.77 -0.82
CA ASN A 18 -13.78 20.82 -0.64
C ASN A 18 -13.40 20.91 0.85
N ARG A 19 -14.16 21.66 1.64
CA ARG A 19 -13.98 21.71 3.10
C ARG A 19 -14.19 20.34 3.74
N ILE A 20 -15.29 19.65 3.41
CA ILE A 20 -15.59 18.29 3.92
C ILE A 20 -14.47 17.31 3.53
N LYS A 21 -14.01 17.38 2.28
CA LYS A 21 -12.90 16.55 1.78
C LYS A 21 -11.62 16.78 2.59
N GLN A 22 -11.27 18.03 2.88
CA GLN A 22 -10.10 18.38 3.67
C GLN A 22 -10.21 17.89 5.11
N GLU A 23 -11.35 18.14 5.78
CA GLU A 23 -11.60 17.71 7.16
C GLU A 23 -11.58 16.17 7.29
N THR A 24 -12.17 15.46 6.33
CA THR A 24 -12.13 13.99 6.25
C THR A 24 -10.70 13.50 6.08
N GLY A 25 -9.92 14.12 5.19
CA GLY A 25 -8.52 13.76 4.95
C GLY A 25 -7.62 13.97 6.17
N LYS A 26 -7.87 15.04 6.94
CA LYS A 26 -7.18 15.31 8.21
C LYS A 26 -7.52 14.26 9.27
N THR A 27 -8.81 13.98 9.46
CA THR A 27 -9.27 12.95 10.40
C THR A 27 -8.68 11.58 10.06
N MET A 28 -8.63 11.23 8.77
CA MET A 28 -8.04 9.99 8.31
C MET A 28 -6.53 9.92 8.59
N LEU A 29 -5.80 11.03 8.45
CA LEU A 29 -4.38 11.10 8.81
C LEU A 29 -4.18 10.88 10.31
N THR A 30 -4.94 11.58 11.14
CA THR A 30 -4.91 11.42 12.61
C THR A 30 -5.11 9.95 13.02
N ASN A 31 -6.15 9.32 12.47
CA ASN A 31 -6.45 7.91 12.76
C ASN A 31 -5.34 6.97 12.26
N ALA A 32 -4.80 7.21 11.06
CA ALA A 32 -3.72 6.41 10.51
C ALA A 32 -2.45 6.46 11.39
N LEU A 33 -2.13 7.62 11.95
CA LEU A 33 -0.98 7.80 12.84
C LEU A 33 -1.18 7.08 14.18
N GLU A 34 -2.37 7.15 14.77
CA GLU A 34 -2.68 6.41 16.00
C GLU A 34 -2.62 4.89 15.76
N ILE A 35 -3.14 4.40 14.63
CA ILE A 35 -3.01 2.99 14.24
C ILE A 35 -1.52 2.63 14.10
N GLY A 36 -0.74 3.45 13.42
CA GLY A 36 0.71 3.25 13.26
C GLY A 36 1.44 3.15 14.60
N LYS A 37 1.07 3.99 15.57
CA LYS A 37 1.56 3.94 16.95
C LYS A 37 1.26 2.61 17.62
N ARG A 38 0.00 2.16 17.59
CA ARG A 38 -0.41 0.88 18.21
C ARG A 38 0.19 -0.33 17.51
N LEU A 39 0.38 -0.26 16.19
CA LEU A 39 1.07 -1.32 15.44
C LEU A 39 2.54 -1.43 15.88
N LYS A 40 3.21 -0.31 16.14
CA LYS A 40 4.57 -0.32 16.68
C LYS A 40 4.62 -0.93 18.09
N GLU A 41 3.74 -0.50 18.98
CA GLU A 41 3.61 -1.07 20.33
C GLU A 41 3.34 -2.58 20.29
N ALA A 42 2.43 -3.03 19.43
CA ALA A 42 2.13 -4.46 19.27
C ALA A 42 3.31 -5.25 18.71
N LYS A 43 4.05 -4.70 17.74
CA LYS A 43 5.21 -5.35 17.13
C LYS A 43 6.31 -5.60 18.17
N ASP A 44 6.51 -4.68 19.09
CA ASP A 44 7.53 -4.78 20.15
C ASP A 44 7.18 -5.83 21.23
N LEU A 45 5.89 -6.17 21.38
CA LEU A 45 5.40 -7.18 22.33
C LEU A 45 5.37 -8.60 21.76
N LEU A 46 5.48 -8.75 20.44
CA LEU A 46 5.32 -10.04 19.76
C LEU A 46 6.67 -10.77 19.60
N PRO A 47 6.69 -12.10 19.80
CA PRO A 47 7.87 -12.91 19.47
C PRO A 47 8.24 -12.84 17.99
N HIS A 48 9.53 -13.04 17.70
CA HIS A 48 10.03 -13.11 16.32
C HIS A 48 9.24 -14.16 15.51
N GLY A 49 8.80 -13.77 14.31
CA GLY A 49 8.06 -14.64 13.38
C GLY A 49 6.52 -14.61 13.51
N GLU A 50 5.97 -14.12 14.63
CA GLU A 50 4.51 -14.09 14.83
C GLU A 50 3.83 -12.83 14.24
N TRP A 51 4.61 -11.79 13.92
CA TRP A 51 4.10 -10.50 13.46
C TRP A 51 3.13 -10.61 12.26
N GLY A 52 3.54 -11.32 11.20
CA GLY A 52 2.74 -11.43 9.98
C GLY A 52 1.41 -12.15 10.21
N LYS A 53 1.41 -13.19 11.05
CA LYS A 53 0.21 -13.94 11.43
C LYS A 53 -0.72 -13.09 12.28
N TRP A 54 -0.17 -12.43 13.30
CA TRP A 54 -0.94 -11.56 14.19
C TRP A 54 -1.63 -10.43 13.43
N LEU A 55 -0.96 -9.82 12.44
CA LEU A 55 -1.55 -8.77 11.60
C LEU A 55 -2.80 -9.24 10.86
N VAL A 56 -2.76 -10.44 10.29
CA VAL A 56 -3.88 -11.02 9.54
C VAL A 56 -5.00 -11.41 10.49
N GLU A 57 -4.67 -12.10 11.59
CA GLU A 57 -5.66 -12.66 12.51
C GLU A 57 -6.31 -11.61 13.43
N SER A 58 -5.56 -10.62 13.90
CA SER A 58 -6.02 -9.69 14.95
C SER A 58 -6.55 -8.36 14.42
N VAL A 59 -5.96 -7.84 13.34
CA VAL A 59 -6.28 -6.49 12.82
C VAL A 59 -6.61 -6.45 11.33
N SER A 60 -6.65 -7.60 10.65
CA SER A 60 -6.97 -7.73 9.23
C SER A 60 -6.09 -6.86 8.30
N TYR A 61 -4.82 -6.68 8.64
CA TYR A 61 -3.87 -5.91 7.82
C TYR A 61 -2.89 -6.80 7.08
N SER A 62 -2.48 -6.31 5.90
CA SER A 62 -1.27 -6.81 5.25
C SER A 62 -0.03 -6.23 5.92
N GLN A 63 1.10 -6.93 5.84
CA GLN A 63 2.39 -6.39 6.30
C GLN A 63 2.71 -5.04 5.61
N ARG A 64 2.42 -4.92 4.31
CA ARG A 64 2.62 -3.66 3.56
C ARG A 64 1.82 -2.51 4.14
N THR A 65 0.54 -2.71 4.45
CA THR A 65 -0.32 -1.69 5.06
C THR A 65 0.19 -1.31 6.44
N ALA A 66 0.48 -2.30 7.27
CA ALA A 66 0.98 -2.08 8.62
C ALA A 66 2.30 -1.29 8.62
N ASN A 67 3.25 -1.67 7.76
CA ASN A 67 4.53 -0.98 7.63
C ASN A 67 4.35 0.48 7.17
N LYS A 68 3.45 0.76 6.21
CA LYS A 68 3.15 2.14 5.80
C LYS A 68 2.59 2.98 6.93
N LEU A 69 1.65 2.44 7.73
CA LEU A 69 1.05 3.14 8.86
C LEU A 69 2.09 3.39 9.98
N MET A 70 2.92 2.40 10.28
CA MET A 70 4.04 2.54 11.23
C MET A 70 5.07 3.56 10.75
N GLN A 71 5.36 3.60 9.45
CA GLN A 71 6.26 4.59 8.85
C GLN A 71 5.67 6.00 8.93
N LEU A 72 4.38 6.19 8.62
CA LEU A 72 3.69 7.47 8.82
C LEU A 72 3.83 7.95 10.26
N TYR A 73 3.58 7.07 11.24
CA TYR A 73 3.74 7.41 12.65
C TYR A 73 5.18 7.78 13.01
N LYS A 74 6.17 7.03 12.52
CA LYS A 74 7.58 7.32 12.77
C LYS A 74 7.99 8.72 12.28
N GLU A 75 7.51 9.11 11.10
CA GLU A 75 7.96 10.33 10.41
C GLU A 75 7.15 11.58 10.82
N TYR A 76 5.85 11.41 11.11
CA TYR A 76 4.94 12.52 11.39
C TYR A 76 4.29 12.48 12.78
N GLY A 77 4.30 11.34 13.47
CA GLY A 77 3.60 11.15 14.75
C GLY A 77 4.06 12.14 15.82
N ASP A 78 5.37 12.25 16.03
CA ASP A 78 5.94 13.18 17.01
C ASP A 78 5.78 14.66 16.59
N LYS A 79 5.63 14.94 15.29
CA LYS A 79 5.54 16.31 14.74
C LYS A 79 4.11 16.87 14.74
N LEU A 80 3.11 15.99 14.63
CA LEU A 80 1.69 16.35 14.56
C LEU A 80 0.97 16.24 15.92
N PHE A 81 1.46 15.40 16.83
CA PHE A 81 0.84 15.15 18.14
C PHE A 81 1.63 15.69 19.34
N ALA A 82 2.60 16.60 19.14
CA ALA A 82 3.36 17.27 20.20
C ALA A 82 2.53 18.28 21.02
N ALA A 83 1.28 17.94 21.36
CA ALA A 83 0.45 18.64 22.33
C ALA A 83 0.57 18.07 23.75
N GLY A 84 1.43 17.07 23.98
CA GLY A 84 1.59 16.39 25.27
C GLY A 84 3.01 16.46 25.84
N ALA A 85 3.22 17.43 26.73
CA ALA A 85 4.24 17.46 27.79
C ALA A 85 5.71 17.18 27.37
N GLY A 86 6.38 18.17 26.80
CA GLY A 86 7.84 18.20 26.70
C GLY A 86 8.34 19.43 25.97
N GLU A 87 8.95 20.37 26.71
CA GLU A 87 9.64 21.53 26.12
C GLU A 87 10.73 21.05 25.15
N GLY A 88 10.64 21.47 23.89
CA GLY A 88 11.73 21.31 22.92
C GLY A 88 11.43 20.51 21.64
N ARG A 89 10.17 20.28 21.25
CA ARG A 89 9.86 19.70 19.94
C ARG A 89 8.93 20.60 19.13
N SER A 90 9.44 21.02 17.97
CA SER A 90 8.78 21.96 17.06
C SER A 90 7.47 21.37 16.55
N ASN A 91 6.35 21.95 16.99
CA ASN A 91 5.12 21.91 16.22
C ASN A 91 5.45 22.62 14.91
N SER A 92 5.60 21.89 13.81
CA SER A 92 5.72 22.51 12.50
C SER A 92 4.30 22.84 12.03
N PRO A 93 3.82 24.10 12.12
CA PRO A 93 2.48 24.47 11.66
C PRO A 93 2.27 24.15 10.18
N VAL A 94 3.37 23.96 9.44
CA VAL A 94 3.45 23.53 8.04
C VAL A 94 2.85 22.13 7.85
N LEU A 95 3.05 21.20 8.79
CA LEU A 95 2.55 19.83 8.70
C LEU A 95 1.08 19.68 9.14
N ALA A 96 0.57 20.61 9.96
CA ALA A 96 -0.77 20.53 10.57
C ALA A 96 -1.93 20.55 9.56
N ASN A 97 -1.68 20.90 8.29
CA ASN A 97 -2.70 20.98 7.25
C ASN A 97 -2.70 19.80 6.27
N LEU A 98 -1.84 18.80 6.47
CA LEU A 98 -1.75 17.65 5.58
C LEU A 98 -2.98 16.73 5.69
N THR A 99 -3.34 16.14 4.54
CA THR A 99 -4.26 15.01 4.46
C THR A 99 -3.50 13.69 4.40
N TYR A 100 -4.18 12.58 4.65
CA TYR A 100 -3.58 11.24 4.61
C TYR A 100 -2.78 10.96 3.34
N TYR A 101 -3.36 11.26 2.17
CA TYR A 101 -2.71 10.98 0.89
C TYR A 101 -1.50 11.88 0.65
N GLN A 102 -1.55 13.15 1.07
CA GLN A 102 -0.42 14.06 0.95
C GLN A 102 0.74 13.61 1.85
N ALA A 103 0.46 13.23 3.10
CA ALA A 103 1.48 12.71 4.01
C ALA A 103 2.16 11.45 3.46
N LEU A 104 1.39 10.55 2.84
CA LEU A 104 1.93 9.36 2.17
C LEU A 104 2.83 9.69 0.97
N LEU A 105 2.44 10.66 0.14
CA LEU A 105 3.24 11.07 -1.03
C LEU A 105 4.56 11.72 -0.60
N LEU A 106 4.51 12.56 0.44
CA LEU A 106 5.69 13.24 0.98
C LEU A 106 6.70 12.29 1.65
N LEU A 107 6.31 11.06 2.02
CA LEU A 107 7.27 10.02 2.43
C LEU A 107 8.28 9.66 1.31
N GLY A 108 7.98 10.02 0.06
CA GLY A 108 8.87 9.83 -1.08
C GLY A 108 10.00 10.85 -1.20
N ILE A 109 10.05 11.86 -0.31
CA ILE A 109 11.11 12.88 -0.18
C ILE A 109 11.87 12.67 1.15
N PRO A 110 13.19 12.93 1.21
CA PRO A 110 13.94 13.04 2.46
C PRO A 110 13.27 13.95 3.51
N GLU A 111 13.41 13.60 4.79
CA GLU A 111 12.71 14.29 5.88
C GLU A 111 13.05 15.79 5.98
N ASP A 112 14.30 16.12 5.72
CA ASP A 112 14.90 17.47 5.73
C ASP A 112 14.36 18.36 4.59
N GLU A 113 14.05 17.78 3.44
CA GLU A 113 13.53 18.52 2.28
C GLU A 113 12.00 18.71 2.31
N ARG A 114 11.26 17.93 3.14
CA ARG A 114 9.79 17.96 3.16
C ARG A 114 9.22 19.31 3.60
N GLU A 115 9.80 19.95 4.61
CA GLU A 115 9.28 21.22 5.12
C GLU A 115 9.47 22.35 4.10
N GLU A 116 10.65 22.39 3.47
CA GLU A 116 10.96 23.33 2.38
C GLU A 116 10.00 23.12 1.21
N PHE A 117 9.81 21.86 0.78
CA PHE A 117 8.86 21.53 -0.29
C PHE A 117 7.43 22.00 0.01
N ILE A 118 6.95 21.83 1.25
CA ILE A 118 5.59 22.26 1.62
C ILE A 118 5.46 23.78 1.59
N LEU A 119 6.49 24.50 2.01
CA LEU A 119 6.52 25.97 1.99
C LEU A 119 6.56 26.51 0.56
N GLU A 120 7.28 25.87 -0.35
CA GLU A 120 7.42 26.29 -1.74
C GLU A 120 6.16 25.99 -2.59
N HIS A 121 5.51 24.83 -2.38
CA HIS A 121 4.49 24.32 -3.29
C HIS A 121 3.02 24.47 -2.83
N ASP A 122 2.75 25.19 -1.73
CA ASP A 122 1.40 25.35 -1.14
C ASP A 122 0.60 24.03 -1.11
N VAL A 123 1.22 23.00 -0.52
CA VAL A 123 0.68 21.62 -0.51
C VAL A 123 -0.72 21.56 0.12
N LYS A 124 -1.06 22.51 1.00
CA LYS A 124 -2.39 22.62 1.62
C LYS A 124 -3.52 22.71 0.58
N ASN A 125 -3.29 23.43 -0.51
CA ASN A 125 -4.29 23.68 -1.55
C ASN A 125 -4.13 22.74 -2.76
N MET A 126 -3.02 22.01 -2.88
CA MET A 126 -2.82 21.02 -3.93
C MET A 126 -3.68 19.78 -3.75
N THR A 127 -4.22 19.29 -4.86
CA THR A 127 -4.78 17.94 -4.92
C THR A 127 -3.66 16.89 -4.83
N SER A 128 -3.98 15.67 -4.37
CA SER A 128 -3.00 14.58 -4.30
C SER A 128 -2.33 14.29 -5.66
N GLY A 129 -3.03 14.50 -6.78
CA GLY A 129 -2.47 14.31 -8.12
C GLY A 129 -1.59 15.46 -8.61
N GLU A 130 -1.83 16.69 -8.17
CA GLU A 130 -0.92 17.81 -8.41
C GLU A 130 0.35 17.67 -7.58
N LEU A 131 0.22 17.25 -6.32
CA LEU A 131 1.36 16.92 -5.46
C LEU A 131 2.21 15.80 -6.08
N ASP A 132 1.60 14.69 -6.52
CA ASP A 132 2.34 13.60 -7.17
C ASP A 132 3.09 14.04 -8.44
N ARG A 133 2.51 14.97 -9.22
CA ARG A 133 3.18 15.56 -10.39
C ARG A 133 4.37 16.43 -9.98
N ALA A 134 4.20 17.34 -9.03
CA ALA A 134 5.27 18.20 -8.53
C ALA A 134 6.45 17.37 -7.98
N LEU A 135 6.16 16.28 -7.27
CA LEU A 135 7.17 15.34 -6.77
C LEU A 135 7.93 14.63 -7.88
N LYS A 136 7.26 14.29 -8.98
CA LYS A 136 7.90 13.66 -10.15
C LYS A 136 8.77 14.65 -10.93
N GLU A 137 8.31 15.88 -11.09
CA GLU A 137 9.04 16.94 -11.77
C GLU A 137 10.34 17.29 -11.01
N GLN A 138 10.28 17.42 -9.68
CA GLN A 138 11.46 17.70 -8.85
C GLN A 138 12.51 16.56 -8.91
N LYS A 139 12.05 15.31 -8.99
CA LYS A 139 12.92 14.14 -9.18
C LYS A 139 13.56 14.07 -10.57
N GLN A 140 12.97 14.70 -11.58
CA GLN A 140 13.54 14.78 -12.92
C GLN A 140 14.52 15.96 -13.09
N THR A 141 14.34 17.05 -12.33
CA THR A 141 15.22 18.23 -12.38
C THR A 141 16.49 18.09 -11.55
N THR A 142 16.52 17.16 -10.60
CA THR A 142 17.69 16.91 -9.74
C THR A 142 18.45 15.70 -10.28
N PRO A 143 19.62 15.86 -10.95
CA PRO A 143 20.44 14.71 -11.31
C PRO A 143 20.82 13.97 -10.02
N GLU A 144 20.56 12.67 -10.03
CA GLU A 144 20.80 11.69 -8.99
C GLU A 144 22.15 11.94 -8.31
N LYS A 145 22.15 12.56 -7.12
CA LYS A 145 23.34 12.60 -6.28
C LYS A 145 23.50 11.19 -5.72
N GLU A 146 24.43 10.46 -6.33
CA GLU A 146 24.96 9.17 -5.87
C GLU A 146 25.08 9.15 -4.33
N PRO A 147 24.58 8.12 -3.63
CA PRO A 147 24.94 7.94 -2.24
C PRO A 147 26.43 7.61 -2.17
N ALA A 148 27.17 8.54 -1.58
CA ALA A 148 28.59 8.44 -1.32
C ALA A 148 28.94 7.10 -0.63
N GLN A 149 29.98 6.48 -1.16
CA GLN A 149 30.59 5.25 -0.70
C GLN A 149 30.92 5.32 0.80
N VAL A 150 30.45 4.33 1.57
CA VAL A 150 31.08 3.95 2.84
C VAL A 150 31.66 2.55 2.68
N THR A 151 32.97 2.48 2.85
CA THR A 151 33.87 1.34 2.70
C THR A 151 33.44 0.12 3.52
N PRO A 152 33.63 -1.12 3.00
CA PRO A 152 33.26 -2.37 3.66
C PRO A 152 34.40 -2.96 4.51
N LEU A 153 34.07 -3.53 5.69
CA LEU A 153 34.52 -4.84 6.25
C LEU A 153 34.21 -4.93 7.78
N PRO A 154 34.17 -6.13 8.41
CA PRO A 154 34.21 -7.47 7.85
C PRO A 154 33.02 -8.36 8.23
N ASN A 155 32.71 -9.27 7.30
CA ASN A 155 32.00 -10.50 7.56
C ASN A 155 32.75 -11.33 8.60
N ASN A 156 32.03 -11.87 9.57
CA ASN A 156 32.39 -13.15 10.16
C ASN A 156 31.24 -14.13 9.88
N PRO A 157 31.45 -15.18 9.08
CA PRO A 157 30.42 -16.13 8.70
C PRO A 157 30.25 -17.17 9.83
N GLY A 158 29.18 -17.03 10.60
CA GLY A 158 28.59 -18.18 11.30
C GLY A 158 27.74 -18.95 10.31
N GLU A 159 28.31 -19.97 9.68
CA GLU A 159 27.58 -20.97 8.88
C GLU A 159 26.38 -21.50 9.67
N ILE A 160 25.16 -21.12 9.28
CA ILE A 160 23.99 -21.97 9.49
C ILE A 160 23.63 -22.52 8.12
N LYS A 161 24.14 -23.72 7.82
CA LYS A 161 23.56 -24.58 6.79
C LYS A 161 22.16 -24.95 7.24
N ILE A 162 21.14 -24.31 6.69
CA ILE A 162 19.79 -24.85 6.74
C ILE A 162 19.72 -25.93 5.66
N GLU A 163 20.02 -27.15 6.08
CA GLU A 163 19.68 -28.34 5.32
C GLU A 163 18.16 -28.51 5.41
N TYR A 164 17.46 -28.29 4.30
CA TYR A 164 16.03 -28.63 4.21
C TYR A 164 15.90 -30.15 4.29
N GLN A 165 15.66 -30.68 5.49
CA GLN A 165 15.15 -32.04 5.62
C GLN A 165 13.73 -32.07 5.03
N THR A 166 13.65 -32.51 3.77
CA THR A 166 12.41 -32.96 3.17
C THR A 166 11.98 -34.25 3.85
N VAL A 167 11.25 -34.13 4.96
CA VAL A 167 10.51 -35.28 5.48
C VAL A 167 9.36 -35.54 4.53
N LYS A 168 9.57 -36.47 3.59
CA LYS A 168 8.50 -37.16 2.88
C LYS A 168 7.59 -37.79 3.93
N LYS A 169 6.48 -37.13 4.28
CA LYS A 169 5.42 -37.77 5.06
C LYS A 169 4.62 -38.68 4.13
N THR A 170 5.02 -39.94 4.14
CA THR A 170 4.19 -41.08 3.78
C THR A 170 2.91 -41.06 4.62
N ALA A 171 1.81 -41.46 3.99
CA ALA A 171 0.47 -41.44 4.53
C ALA A 171 0.31 -42.31 5.79
N LYS A 172 -0.11 -41.70 6.91
CA LYS A 172 -1.14 -42.24 7.84
C LYS A 172 -1.59 -41.16 8.84
N PRO A 173 -2.87 -41.17 9.28
CA PRO A 173 -3.51 -40.04 9.93
C PRO A 173 -3.22 -40.03 11.43
N ILE A 174 -2.77 -38.90 11.95
CA ILE A 174 -2.81 -38.59 13.39
C ILE A 174 -3.81 -37.44 13.54
N SER A 175 -4.88 -37.71 14.28
CA SER A 175 -5.98 -36.81 14.59
C SER A 175 -5.49 -35.56 15.33
N ARG A 176 -5.54 -34.40 14.67
CA ARG A 176 -5.54 -33.09 15.33
C ARG A 176 -6.97 -32.74 15.77
N PRO A 177 -7.17 -32.13 16.95
CA PRO A 177 -8.42 -31.46 17.26
C PRO A 177 -8.64 -30.36 16.24
N LYS A 178 -9.80 -30.35 15.58
CA LYS A 178 -10.24 -29.25 14.72
C LYS A 178 -10.48 -28.03 15.59
N THR A 179 -9.50 -27.12 15.67
CA THR A 179 -9.79 -25.73 16.04
C THR A 179 -10.60 -25.16 14.90
N VAL A 180 -11.91 -25.07 15.11
CA VAL A 180 -12.85 -24.46 14.17
C VAL A 180 -12.43 -23.00 14.04
N ALA A 181 -11.77 -22.66 12.92
CA ALA A 181 -11.70 -21.27 12.48
C ALA A 181 -13.13 -20.73 12.54
N SER A 182 -13.34 -19.63 13.28
CA SER A 182 -14.66 -19.03 13.42
C SER A 182 -15.27 -18.86 12.03
N GLN A 183 -16.39 -19.54 11.77
CA GLN A 183 -17.05 -19.59 10.46
C GLN A 183 -17.20 -18.19 9.84
N ALA A 184 -17.43 -17.17 10.66
CA ALA A 184 -17.53 -15.77 10.23
C ALA A 184 -16.26 -15.21 9.53
N PHE A 185 -15.06 -15.68 9.88
CA PHE A 185 -13.81 -15.20 9.28
C PHE A 185 -13.51 -15.88 7.93
N SER A 186 -13.77 -17.19 7.80
CA SER A 186 -13.62 -17.87 6.50
C SER A 186 -14.64 -17.37 5.48
N THR A 187 -15.89 -17.13 5.91
CA THR A 187 -16.96 -16.60 5.04
C THR A 187 -16.57 -15.26 4.38
N LYS A 188 -15.91 -14.34 5.11
CA LYS A 188 -15.46 -13.06 4.55
C LYS A 188 -14.43 -13.22 3.41
N TYR A 189 -13.49 -14.15 3.54
CA TYR A 189 -12.50 -14.38 2.50
C TYR A 189 -13.06 -15.23 1.35
N GLU A 190 -13.98 -16.15 1.64
CA GLU A 190 -14.76 -16.86 0.63
C GLU A 190 -15.57 -15.89 -0.24
N GLU A 191 -16.29 -14.95 0.36
CA GLU A 191 -17.01 -13.87 -0.36
C GLU A 191 -16.07 -13.01 -1.21
N LYS A 192 -14.87 -12.70 -0.71
CA LYS A 192 -13.87 -11.99 -1.51
C LYS A 192 -13.34 -12.82 -2.67
N CYS A 193 -13.11 -14.11 -2.48
CA CYS A 193 -12.69 -15.01 -3.55
C CYS A 193 -13.78 -15.16 -4.61
N THR A 194 -15.06 -15.26 -4.21
CA THR A 194 -16.18 -15.36 -5.16
C THR A 194 -16.36 -14.07 -5.94
N ALA A 195 -16.30 -12.90 -5.28
CA ALA A 195 -16.39 -11.60 -5.93
C ALA A 195 -15.22 -11.38 -6.92
N CYS A 196 -13.98 -11.65 -6.50
CA CYS A 196 -12.80 -11.52 -7.35
C CYS A 196 -12.87 -12.45 -8.58
N ARG A 197 -13.29 -13.71 -8.37
CA ARG A 197 -13.51 -14.66 -9.45
C ARG A 197 -14.57 -14.17 -10.45
N GLN A 198 -15.65 -13.56 -9.96
CA GLN A 198 -16.70 -13.00 -10.82
C GLN A 198 -16.14 -11.83 -11.65
N THR A 199 -15.44 -10.89 -11.03
CA THR A 199 -14.82 -9.76 -11.75
C THR A 199 -13.83 -10.24 -12.81
N ILE A 200 -13.02 -11.26 -12.52
CA ILE A 200 -12.10 -11.84 -13.51
C ILE A 200 -12.88 -12.46 -14.68
N ALA A 201 -13.98 -13.17 -14.40
CA ALA A 201 -14.81 -13.77 -15.44
C ALA A 201 -15.47 -12.70 -16.33
N ASP A 202 -16.04 -11.66 -15.73
CA ASP A 202 -16.70 -10.56 -16.45
C ASP A 202 -15.69 -9.80 -17.33
N ALA A 203 -14.54 -9.42 -16.77
CA ALA A 203 -13.49 -8.73 -17.52
C ALA A 203 -12.89 -9.61 -18.64
N PHE A 204 -12.76 -10.92 -18.41
CA PHE A 204 -12.30 -11.85 -19.45
C PHE A 204 -13.34 -11.99 -20.57
N GLN A 205 -14.63 -11.96 -20.24
CA GLN A 205 -15.69 -11.94 -21.24
C GLN A 205 -15.63 -10.66 -22.09
N GLU A 206 -15.49 -9.49 -21.47
CA GLU A 206 -15.33 -8.22 -22.21
C GLU A 206 -14.10 -8.24 -23.14
N LEU A 207 -12.99 -8.82 -22.69
CA LEU A 207 -11.79 -9.02 -23.51
C LEU A 207 -12.09 -9.90 -24.75
N LEU A 208 -12.81 -11.01 -24.57
CA LEU A 208 -13.20 -11.89 -25.68
C LEU A 208 -14.14 -11.19 -26.66
N GLU A 209 -15.06 -10.36 -26.17
CA GLU A 209 -15.94 -9.54 -27.01
C GLU A 209 -15.13 -8.53 -27.84
N ALA A 210 -14.17 -7.85 -27.22
CA ALA A 210 -13.27 -6.92 -27.93
C ALA A 210 -12.42 -7.63 -28.99
N LEU A 211 -11.86 -8.80 -28.68
CA LEU A 211 -11.12 -9.61 -29.64
C LEU A 211 -12.01 -10.07 -30.80
N CYS A 212 -13.27 -10.43 -30.55
CA CYS A 212 -14.23 -10.76 -31.60
C CYS A 212 -14.50 -9.59 -32.55
N GLN A 213 -14.59 -8.36 -32.02
CA GLN A 213 -14.74 -7.17 -32.87
C GLN A 213 -13.46 -6.89 -33.66
N LEU A 214 -12.29 -7.01 -33.04
CA LEU A 214 -11.00 -6.83 -33.70
C LEU A 214 -10.80 -7.83 -34.84
N ALA A 215 -11.21 -9.09 -34.68
CA ALA A 215 -11.12 -10.11 -35.73
C ALA A 215 -11.83 -9.70 -37.04
N ARG A 216 -12.85 -8.82 -36.94
CA ARG A 216 -13.62 -8.31 -38.09
C ARG A 216 -13.00 -7.07 -38.73
N LEU A 217 -12.23 -6.30 -37.96
CA LEU A 217 -11.68 -5.01 -38.36
C LEU A 217 -10.21 -5.11 -38.79
N ASP A 218 -9.41 -5.82 -38.00
CA ASP A 218 -7.98 -5.99 -38.19
C ASP A 218 -7.51 -7.33 -37.59
N PRO A 219 -7.44 -8.40 -38.41
CA PRO A 219 -7.02 -9.72 -37.97
C PRO A 219 -5.57 -9.76 -37.42
N ALA A 220 -4.67 -8.90 -37.93
CA ALA A 220 -3.28 -8.90 -37.50
C ALA A 220 -3.13 -8.30 -36.10
N VAL A 221 -3.87 -7.23 -35.79
CA VAL A 221 -3.93 -6.67 -34.43
C VAL A 221 -4.64 -7.63 -33.48
N GLN A 222 -5.70 -8.31 -33.93
CA GLN A 222 -6.41 -9.31 -33.13
C GLN A 222 -5.51 -10.48 -32.74
N GLU A 223 -4.69 -11.00 -33.66
CA GLU A 223 -3.76 -12.09 -33.37
C GLU A 223 -2.75 -11.69 -32.28
N LYS A 224 -2.15 -10.49 -32.41
CA LYS A 224 -1.23 -9.97 -31.40
C LYS A 224 -1.89 -9.80 -30.03
N CYS A 225 -3.04 -9.14 -29.96
CA CYS A 225 -3.77 -8.96 -28.71
C CYS A 225 -4.23 -10.30 -28.08
N SER A 226 -4.49 -11.32 -28.91
CA SER A 226 -4.84 -12.66 -28.42
C SER A 226 -3.63 -13.38 -27.83
N GLU A 227 -2.43 -13.18 -28.38
CA GLU A 227 -1.19 -13.72 -27.81
C GLU A 227 -0.91 -13.10 -26.43
N ASP A 228 -0.99 -11.77 -26.33
CA ASP A 228 -0.81 -11.04 -25.07
C ASP A 228 -1.81 -11.52 -23.99
N ALA A 229 -3.08 -11.73 -24.39
CA ALA A 229 -4.11 -12.27 -23.51
C ALA A 229 -3.82 -13.71 -23.05
N ARG A 230 -3.27 -14.55 -23.94
CA ARG A 230 -2.91 -15.94 -23.64
C ARG A 230 -1.74 -16.01 -22.68
N GLU A 231 -0.72 -15.16 -22.87
CA GLU A 231 0.41 -15.04 -21.96
C GLU A 231 -0.05 -14.66 -20.55
N LEU A 232 -0.90 -13.63 -20.43
CA LEU A 232 -1.46 -13.21 -19.14
C LEU A 232 -2.23 -14.33 -18.44
N ALA A 233 -3.10 -15.05 -19.16
CA ALA A 233 -3.86 -16.15 -18.61
C ALA A 233 -2.94 -17.31 -18.15
N GLY A 234 -1.90 -17.63 -18.92
CA GLY A 234 -0.89 -18.61 -18.55
C GLY A 234 -0.19 -18.24 -17.25
N ASN A 235 0.27 -16.99 -17.13
CA ASN A 235 0.90 -16.48 -15.91
C ASN A 235 -0.02 -16.56 -14.69
N MET A 236 -1.30 -16.23 -14.85
CA MET A 236 -2.30 -16.35 -13.77
C MET A 236 -2.44 -17.80 -13.29
N VAL A 237 -2.48 -18.77 -14.22
CA VAL A 237 -2.62 -20.20 -13.89
C VAL A 237 -1.38 -20.75 -13.19
N GLU A 238 -0.17 -20.44 -13.68
CA GLU A 238 1.07 -20.92 -13.04
C GLU A 238 1.17 -20.44 -11.59
N ARG A 239 0.75 -19.20 -11.33
CA ARG A 239 0.79 -18.61 -9.99
C ARG A 239 -0.22 -19.22 -9.02
N LEU A 240 -1.33 -19.75 -9.52
CA LEU A 240 -2.28 -20.50 -8.70
C LEU A 240 -1.75 -21.88 -8.29
N LYS A 241 -0.67 -22.39 -8.93
CA LYS A 241 -0.01 -23.63 -8.51
C LYS A 241 0.93 -23.43 -7.32
N GLU A 242 1.35 -22.19 -7.05
CA GLU A 242 2.16 -21.88 -5.87
C GLU A 242 1.31 -21.94 -4.60
N TRP A 243 1.81 -22.65 -3.58
CA TRP A 243 1.16 -22.73 -2.28
C TRP A 243 2.08 -22.24 -1.14
N PRO A 244 1.69 -21.21 -0.37
CA PRO A 244 0.54 -20.33 -0.58
C PRO A 244 0.77 -19.35 -1.75
N PRO A 245 -0.29 -18.89 -2.43
CA PRO A 245 -0.15 -17.95 -3.54
C PRO A 245 0.42 -16.61 -3.05
N VAL A 246 1.54 -16.16 -3.63
CA VAL A 246 2.19 -14.90 -3.25
C VAL A 246 1.61 -13.74 -4.08
N PRO A 247 1.08 -12.66 -3.48
CA PRO A 247 0.58 -11.49 -4.22
C PRO A 247 1.71 -10.71 -4.92
N ARG A 248 1.65 -10.61 -6.25
CA ARG A 248 2.61 -9.99 -7.20
C ARG A 248 1.89 -9.66 -8.51
N THR A 249 2.53 -8.99 -9.48
CA THR A 249 1.94 -8.64 -10.79
C THR A 249 1.86 -9.84 -11.74
N ASN A 250 0.86 -9.88 -12.61
CA ASN A 250 0.69 -10.93 -13.65
C ASN A 250 1.36 -10.58 -14.99
N MET A 251 1.99 -9.40 -15.10
CA MET A 251 2.66 -8.92 -16.30
C MET A 251 4.16 -9.22 -16.23
N THR A 252 4.69 -9.87 -17.26
CA THR A 252 6.09 -10.33 -17.38
C THR A 252 7.09 -9.17 -17.54
N THR A 253 6.63 -8.01 -18.02
CA THR A 253 7.46 -6.84 -18.35
C THR A 253 7.60 -5.81 -17.23
N VAL A 254 7.03 -6.06 -16.05
CA VAL A 254 7.34 -5.25 -14.87
C VAL A 254 8.31 -6.06 -14.02
N GLU A 255 9.61 -5.72 -14.10
CA GLU A 255 10.57 -6.06 -13.07
C GLU A 255 10.08 -5.44 -11.76
N THR A 256 9.20 -6.15 -11.08
CA THR A 256 8.96 -5.90 -9.69
C THR A 256 10.21 -6.41 -8.99
N TYR A 257 11.07 -5.48 -8.58
CA TYR A 257 12.02 -5.73 -7.52
C TYR A 257 11.21 -6.30 -6.36
N ALA A 258 11.22 -7.62 -6.26
CA ALA A 258 10.83 -8.30 -5.06
C ALA A 258 11.92 -7.95 -4.05
N THR A 259 11.74 -6.84 -3.34
CA THR A 259 12.42 -6.59 -2.07
C THR A 259 11.86 -7.59 -1.06
N HIS A 260 12.18 -8.87 -1.26
CA HIS A 260 12.38 -9.75 -0.13
C HIS A 260 13.69 -9.31 0.52
N GLU A 261 13.63 -9.17 1.85
CA GLU A 261 14.77 -8.94 2.75
C GLU A 261 15.35 -7.52 2.80
N ARG A 262 14.81 -6.69 3.69
CA ARG A 262 15.37 -6.49 5.04
C ARG A 262 14.35 -5.74 5.90
N TRP A 263 14.33 -6.11 7.18
CA TRP A 263 13.55 -5.58 8.33
C TRP A 263 12.15 -6.13 8.58
#